data_AF-A0A9Q3BSV8-F1
#
_entry.id   AF-A0A9Q3BSV8-F1
#
_cell.length_a   1.000
_cell.length_b   1.000
_cell.length_c   1.000
_cell.angle_alpha   90.00
_cell.angle_beta   90.00
_cell.angle_gamma   90.00
#
_symmetry.space_group_name_H-M   'P 1'
#
loop_
_entity.id
_entity.type
_entity.pdbx_description
1 polymer ?
#
loop_
_entity_poly.entity_id
_entity_poly.type
_entity_poly.pdbx_seq_one_letter_code
_entity_poly.pdbx_strand_id
1 'polypeptide(L)'
;MYMMNYLQTLSSEKFQKLCRTTHESFEKLVSKIQADKAFQNSSQNKQLSPAIQLAVALSSLRSNGNGDALGKIGMLFGISHGAIVLYTQRVTQILMKLKHKVILLLTIEKPREMSQVMQAEGFPGCIGFIDGSLIPLSQRPPNNGEAYFDCKKR
;
A
#
# COMPACT_ATOMS: atom_id res chain seq x y z
N MET A 1 -5.21 -13.05 20.91
CA MET A 1 -6.66 -12.75 20.96
C MET A 1 -6.94 -11.24 20.93
N TYR A 2 -6.19 -10.42 21.66
CA TYR A 2 -6.37 -8.95 21.72
C TYR A 2 -6.21 -8.19 20.39
N MET A 3 -5.24 -8.57 19.54
CA MET A 3 -4.92 -7.83 18.30
C MET A 3 -6.00 -7.92 17.21
N MET A 4 -6.70 -9.06 17.09
CA MET A 4 -7.80 -9.21 16.14
C MET A 4 -9.01 -8.38 16.54
N ASN A 5 -9.34 -8.39 17.83
CA ASN A 5 -10.44 -7.61 18.38
C ASN A 5 -10.15 -6.11 18.29
N TYR A 6 -8.89 -5.70 18.45
CA TYR A 6 -8.47 -4.32 18.21
C TYR A 6 -8.72 -3.88 16.76
N LEU A 7 -8.32 -4.69 15.76
CA LEU A 7 -8.56 -4.34 14.35
C LEU A 7 -10.05 -4.24 14.00
N GLN A 8 -10.90 -5.06 14.64
CA GLN A 8 -12.35 -5.06 14.43
C GLN A 8 -13.08 -3.92 15.14
N THR A 9 -12.52 -3.38 16.23
CA THR A 9 -13.10 -2.27 17.00
C THR A 9 -12.67 -0.89 16.50
N LEU A 10 -11.74 -0.82 15.55
CA LEU A 10 -11.35 0.44 14.90
C LEU A 10 -12.50 0.99 14.04
N SER A 11 -12.71 2.30 14.10
CA SER A 11 -13.59 2.98 13.14
C SER A 11 -13.01 2.90 11.73
N SER A 12 -13.86 2.93 10.71
CA SER A 12 -13.47 2.85 9.30
C SER A 12 -12.36 3.83 8.93
N GLU A 13 -12.41 5.07 9.45
CA GLU A 13 -11.37 6.07 9.22
C GLU A 13 -10.02 5.69 9.83
N LYS A 14 -10.01 5.19 11.06
CA LYS A 14 -8.78 4.79 11.74
C LYS A 14 -8.18 3.56 11.08
N PHE A 15 -9.03 2.61 10.69
CA PHE A 15 -8.62 1.42 9.95
C PHE A 15 -8.03 1.77 8.59
N GLN A 16 -8.66 2.67 7.83
CA GLN A 16 -8.15 3.12 6.55
C GLN A 16 -6.85 3.93 6.71
N LYS A 17 -6.71 4.73 7.77
CA LYS A 17 -5.43 5.39 8.09
C LYS A 17 -4.31 4.40 8.39
N LEU A 18 -4.63 3.30 9.08
CA LEU A 18 -3.66 2.27 9.46
C LEU A 18 -3.26 1.38 8.28
N CYS A 19 -4.25 0.80 7.60
CA CYS A 19 -4.08 -0.25 6.58
C CYS A 19 -4.21 0.26 5.13
N ARG A 20 -4.59 1.52 4.90
CA ARG A 20 -4.85 2.13 3.57
C ARG A 20 -5.91 1.40 2.73
N THR A 21 -6.78 0.64 3.38
CA THR A 21 -7.86 -0.12 2.74
C THR A 21 -9.13 -0.04 3.58
N THR A 22 -10.27 -0.38 2.98
CA THR A 22 -11.53 -0.59 3.72
C THR A 22 -11.51 -1.95 4.42
N HIS A 23 -12.33 -2.11 5.47
CA HIS A 23 -12.53 -3.40 6.16
C HIS A 23 -12.95 -4.50 5.19
N GLU A 24 -13.92 -4.23 4.33
CA GLU A 24 -14.43 -5.20 3.35
C GLU A 24 -13.34 -5.69 2.39
N SER A 25 -12.54 -4.76 1.84
CA SER A 25 -11.45 -5.11 0.93
C SER A 25 -10.34 -5.86 1.66
N PHE A 26 -10.10 -5.52 2.92
CA PHE A 26 -9.14 -6.22 3.77
C PHE A 26 -9.58 -7.66 4.02
N GLU A 27 -10.82 -7.89 4.43
CA GLU A 27 -11.36 -9.24 4.66
C GLU A 27 -11.36 -10.09 3.39
N LYS A 28 -11.72 -9.50 2.24
CA LYS A 28 -11.60 -10.16 0.92
C LYS A 28 -10.16 -10.54 0.60
N LEU A 29 -9.18 -9.74 1.02
CA LEU A 29 -7.78 -10.04 0.80
C LEU A 29 -7.29 -11.12 1.75
N VAL A 30 -7.69 -11.08 3.03
CA VAL A 30 -7.43 -12.12 4.03
C VAL A 30 -7.94 -13.47 3.56
N SER A 31 -9.17 -13.54 3.06
CA SER A 31 -9.77 -14.79 2.59
C SER A 31 -9.05 -15.39 1.38
N LYS A 32 -8.41 -14.56 0.56
CA LYS A 32 -7.58 -14.99 -0.59
C LYS A 32 -6.19 -15.46 -0.18
N ILE A 33 -5.59 -14.86 0.85
CA ILE A 33 -4.21 -15.16 1.26
C ILE A 33 -4.13 -16.25 2.33
N GLN A 34 -5.19 -16.47 3.13
CA GLN A 34 -5.17 -17.38 4.27
C GLN A 34 -4.82 -18.84 3.91
N ALA A 35 -5.07 -19.26 2.67
CA ALA A 35 -4.80 -20.61 2.18
C ALA A 35 -3.34 -20.80 1.72
N ASP A 36 -2.51 -19.73 1.67
CA ASP A 36 -1.12 -19.83 1.23
C ASP A 36 -0.26 -20.53 2.30
N LYS A 37 0.60 -21.45 1.84
CA LYS A 37 1.54 -22.21 2.69
C LYS A 37 2.48 -21.29 3.47
N ALA A 38 2.72 -20.06 3.02
CA ALA A 38 3.55 -19.07 3.72
C ALA A 38 3.01 -18.67 5.11
N PHE A 39 1.71 -18.88 5.37
CA PHE A 39 1.09 -18.70 6.70
C PHE A 39 0.88 -20.00 7.46
N GLN A 40 1.27 -21.13 6.87
CA GLN A 40 1.21 -22.44 7.51
C GLN A 40 2.60 -22.76 8.05
N ASN A 41 2.67 -23.09 9.34
CA ASN A 41 3.91 -23.53 9.96
C ASN A 41 3.77 -24.98 10.38
N SER A 42 4.75 -25.80 10.03
CA SER A 42 4.87 -27.18 10.51
C SER A 42 5.48 -27.26 11.93
N SER A 43 5.81 -26.13 12.55
CA SER A 43 6.36 -26.08 13.91
C SER A 43 5.27 -26.05 14.98
N GLN A 44 5.62 -26.45 16.20
CA GLN A 44 4.73 -26.37 17.37
C GLN A 44 4.40 -24.93 17.83
N ASN A 45 5.12 -23.92 17.34
CA ASN A 45 4.84 -22.52 17.67
C ASN A 45 3.70 -21.99 16.79
N LYS A 46 2.59 -21.58 17.44
CA LYS A 46 1.46 -20.93 16.78
C LYS A 46 1.92 -19.63 16.12
N GLN A 47 1.87 -19.56 14.80
CA GLN A 47 2.07 -18.31 14.07
C GLN A 47 0.90 -17.34 14.34
N LEU A 48 1.19 -16.04 14.26
CA LEU A 48 0.14 -15.02 14.24
C LEU A 48 -0.75 -15.22 13.01
N SER A 49 -2.04 -14.94 13.15
CA SER A 49 -3.00 -15.18 12.09
C SER A 49 -2.70 -14.33 10.83
N PRO A 50 -3.06 -14.83 9.64
CA PRO A 50 -2.79 -14.16 8.36
C PRO A 50 -3.26 -12.70 8.32
N ALA A 51 -4.39 -12.40 8.95
CA ALA A 51 -4.92 -11.04 9.01
C ALA A 51 -4.06 -10.09 9.88
N ILE A 52 -3.44 -10.54 10.98
CA ILE A 52 -2.52 -9.66 11.73
C ILE A 52 -1.23 -9.45 10.92
N GLN A 53 -0.69 -10.50 10.31
CA GLN A 53 0.50 -10.36 9.46
C GLN A 53 0.24 -9.39 8.30
N LEU A 54 -0.96 -9.45 7.69
CA LEU A 54 -1.39 -8.51 6.67
C LEU A 54 -1.51 -7.08 7.20
N ALA A 55 -2.16 -6.86 8.34
CA ALA A 55 -2.31 -5.53 8.93
C ALA A 55 -0.96 -4.88 9.26
N VAL A 56 -0.03 -5.68 9.81
CA VAL A 56 1.35 -5.25 10.09
C VAL A 56 2.09 -4.90 8.80
N ALA A 57 1.99 -5.75 7.78
CA ALA A 57 2.63 -5.51 6.49
C ALA A 57 2.09 -4.24 5.81
N LEU A 58 0.78 -4.04 5.77
CA LEU A 58 0.18 -2.82 5.20
C LEU A 58 0.59 -1.57 5.99
N SER A 59 0.61 -1.66 7.32
CA SER A 59 1.06 -0.57 8.19
C SER A 59 2.54 -0.24 7.99
N SER A 60 3.37 -1.26 7.75
CA SER A 60 4.80 -1.15 7.48
C SER A 60 5.06 -0.55 6.10
N LEU A 61 4.34 -0.98 5.07
CA LEU A 61 4.44 -0.41 3.71
C LEU A 61 4.03 1.06 3.67
N ARG A 62 3.02 1.45 4.45
CA ARG A 62 2.64 2.87 4.65
C ARG A 62 3.79 3.71 5.20
N SER A 63 4.65 3.09 6.01
CA SER A 63 5.68 3.75 6.81
C SER A 63 7.05 3.78 6.14
N ASN A 64 7.19 3.14 4.97
CA ASN A 64 8.43 2.99 4.25
C ASN A 64 8.88 4.36 3.70
N GLY A 65 9.74 5.04 4.46
CA GLY A 65 10.16 6.44 4.24
C GLY A 65 10.52 7.17 5.55
N ASN A 66 10.02 6.70 6.70
CA ASN A 66 10.33 7.24 8.02
C ASN A 66 10.88 6.13 8.94
N GLY A 67 12.18 6.16 9.27
CA GLY A 67 12.83 5.13 10.10
C GLY A 67 12.22 4.92 11.50
N ASP A 68 11.63 5.97 12.07
CA ASP A 68 10.97 5.95 13.38
C ASP A 68 9.61 5.20 13.38
N ALA A 69 9.07 4.90 12.19
CA ALA A 69 7.74 4.34 12.08
C ALA A 69 7.67 2.82 12.34
N LEU A 70 8.77 2.08 12.19
CA LEU A 70 8.82 0.65 12.53
C LEU A 70 8.74 0.42 14.05
N GLY A 71 9.35 1.31 14.85
CA GLY A 71 9.22 1.28 16.31
C GLY A 71 7.78 1.52 16.77
N LYS A 72 7.10 2.49 16.16
CA LYS A 72 5.67 2.78 16.42
C LYS A 72 4.76 1.59 16.08
N ILE A 73 5.04 0.90 14.97
CA ILE A 73 4.32 -0.33 14.59
C ILE A 73 4.60 -1.45 15.59
N GLY A 74 5.86 -1.62 16.01
CA GLY A 74 6.23 -2.61 17.01
C GLY A 74 5.53 -2.41 18.35
N MET A 75 5.41 -1.15 18.80
CA MET A 75 4.64 -0.80 19.99
C MET A 75 3.14 -1.04 19.80
N LEU A 76 2.57 -0.65 18.66
CA LEU A 76 1.15 -0.80 18.37
C LEU A 76 0.71 -2.28 18.33
N PHE A 77 1.52 -3.12 17.70
CA PHE A 77 1.19 -4.53 17.51
C PHE A 77 1.90 -5.47 18.50
N GLY A 78 2.72 -4.95 19.41
CA GLY A 78 3.48 -5.76 20.39
C GLY A 78 4.43 -6.77 19.73
N ILE A 79 5.05 -6.40 18.60
CA ILE A 79 5.87 -7.29 17.77
C ILE A 79 7.29 -6.71 17.63
N SER A 80 8.30 -7.59 17.62
CA SER A 80 9.69 -7.18 17.42
C SER A 80 9.94 -6.70 15.99
N HIS A 81 10.96 -5.84 15.82
CA HIS A 81 11.34 -5.31 14.51
C HIS A 81 11.59 -6.41 13.46
N GLY A 82 12.30 -7.48 13.84
CA GLY A 82 12.57 -8.60 12.94
C GLY A 82 11.30 -9.32 12.47
N ALA A 83 10.30 -9.45 13.34
CA ALA A 83 9.02 -10.05 12.98
C ALA A 83 8.20 -9.14 12.06
N ILE A 84 8.24 -7.81 12.23
CA ILE A 84 7.61 -6.86 11.30
C ILE A 84 8.19 -7.04 9.88
N VAL A 85 9.52 -7.02 9.75
CA VAL A 85 10.20 -7.20 8.46
C VAL A 85 9.82 -8.54 7.81
N LEU A 86 9.83 -9.61 8.60
CA LEU A 86 9.46 -10.95 8.14
C LEU A 86 8.00 -11.04 7.67
N TYR A 87 7.05 -10.43 8.39
CA TYR A 87 5.65 -10.40 7.97
C TYR A 87 5.46 -9.56 6.71
N THR A 88 6.11 -8.40 6.62
CA THR A 88 6.08 -7.55 5.42
C THR A 88 6.60 -8.32 4.21
N GLN A 89 7.76 -8.97 4.32
CA GLN A 89 8.34 -9.76 3.23
C GLN A 89 7.41 -10.90 2.77
N ARG A 90 6.85 -11.67 3.71
CA ARG A 90 5.91 -12.77 3.40
C ARG A 90 4.67 -12.26 2.67
N VAL A 91 4.03 -11.23 3.21
CA VAL A 91 2.83 -10.66 2.61
C VAL A 91 3.13 -10.11 1.21
N THR A 92 4.24 -9.38 1.04
CA THR A 92 4.67 -8.88 -0.27
C THR A 92 4.86 -10.01 -1.28
N GLN A 93 5.50 -11.12 -0.90
CA GLN A 93 5.67 -12.28 -1.79
C GLN A 93 4.33 -12.87 -2.24
N ILE A 94 3.37 -13.01 -1.33
CA ILE A 94 2.04 -13.55 -1.64
C ILE A 94 1.25 -12.60 -2.54
N LEU A 95 1.29 -11.30 -2.23
CA LEU A 95 0.69 -10.27 -3.08
C LEU A 95 1.31 -10.27 -4.48
N MET A 96 2.62 -10.49 -4.60
CA MET A 96 3.30 -10.60 -5.89
C MET A 96 2.86 -11.84 -6.68
N LYS A 97 2.57 -12.98 -6.02
CA LYS A 97 1.96 -14.14 -6.69
C LYS A 97 0.54 -13.85 -7.18
N LEU A 98 -0.22 -13.07 -6.41
CA LEU A 98 -1.57 -12.64 -6.75
C LEU A 98 -1.61 -11.52 -7.80
N LYS A 99 -0.49 -10.81 -8.01
CA LYS A 99 -0.34 -9.66 -8.90
C LYS A 99 -0.92 -9.93 -10.30
N HIS A 100 -0.65 -11.09 -10.87
CA HIS A 100 -1.16 -11.45 -12.20
C HIS A 100 -2.69 -11.48 -12.25
N LYS A 101 -3.37 -11.86 -11.16
CA LYS A 101 -4.84 -11.87 -11.07
C LYS A 101 -5.43 -10.50 -10.73
N VAL A 102 -4.68 -9.67 -10.01
CA VAL A 102 -5.14 -8.36 -9.50
C VAL A 102 -4.88 -7.23 -10.49
N ILE A 103 -3.74 -7.22 -11.19
CA ILE A 103 -3.41 -6.17 -12.16
C ILE A 103 -4.35 -6.22 -13.35
N LEU A 104 -4.62 -7.40 -13.91
CA LEU A 104 -5.54 -7.60 -15.04
C LEU A 104 -6.93 -7.00 -14.81
N LEU A 105 -7.38 -6.94 -13.55
CA LEU A 105 -8.69 -6.40 -13.16
C LEU A 105 -8.79 -4.86 -13.26
N LEU A 106 -7.66 -4.16 -13.39
CA LEU A 106 -7.59 -2.70 -13.52
C LEU A 106 -7.28 -2.22 -14.95
N THR A 107 -6.98 -3.14 -15.88
CA THR A 107 -6.21 -2.78 -17.08
C THR A 107 -7.01 -2.55 -18.37
N ILE A 108 -8.29 -2.95 -18.49
CA ILE A 108 -8.85 -3.07 -19.85
C ILE A 108 -9.67 -1.84 -20.30
N GLU A 109 -10.32 -1.08 -19.40
CA GLU A 109 -11.25 -0.01 -19.82
C GLU A 109 -10.86 1.41 -19.36
N LYS A 110 -10.43 1.57 -18.11
CA LYS A 110 -10.06 2.88 -17.54
C LYS A 110 -8.84 3.58 -18.17
N PRO A 111 -7.80 2.88 -18.67
CA PRO A 111 -6.62 3.55 -19.21
C PRO A 111 -6.91 4.36 -20.48
N ARG A 112 -7.95 3.98 -21.25
CA ARG A 112 -8.28 4.65 -22.51
C ARG A 112 -8.91 6.02 -22.26
N GLU A 113 -9.87 6.09 -21.35
CA GLU A 113 -10.49 7.34 -20.92
C GLU A 113 -9.47 8.27 -20.26
N MET A 114 -8.66 7.75 -19.34
CA MET A 114 -7.58 8.51 -18.71
C MET A 114 -6.57 9.01 -19.73
N SER A 115 -6.20 8.20 -20.72
CA SER A 115 -5.29 8.63 -21.79
C SER A 115 -5.89 9.72 -22.69
N GLN A 116 -7.21 9.70 -22.93
CA GLN A 116 -7.88 10.75 -23.71
C GLN A 116 -7.91 12.08 -22.94
N VAL A 117 -8.25 12.03 -21.65
CA VAL A 117 -8.22 13.22 -20.78
C VAL A 117 -6.80 13.79 -20.70
N MET A 118 -5.80 12.94 -20.45
CA MET A 118 -4.41 13.39 -20.35
C MET A 118 -3.84 13.89 -21.69
N GLN A 119 -4.31 13.36 -22.82
CA GLN A 119 -3.95 13.88 -24.14
C GLN A 119 -4.46 15.31 -24.34
N ALA A 120 -5.66 15.64 -23.87
CA ALA A 120 -6.19 17.01 -23.90
C ALA A 120 -5.35 17.96 -23.02
N GLU A 121 -4.80 17.45 -21.92
CA GLU A 121 -3.88 18.17 -21.02
C GLU A 121 -2.42 18.20 -21.52
N GLY A 122 -2.13 17.68 -22.71
CA GLY A 122 -0.79 17.72 -23.32
C GLY A 122 0.14 16.54 -23.01
N PHE A 123 -0.38 15.47 -22.40
CA PHE A 123 0.36 14.26 -22.06
C PHE A 123 -0.17 13.04 -22.86
N PRO A 124 0.15 12.92 -24.16
CA PRO A 124 -0.34 11.82 -24.99
C PRO A 124 0.15 10.46 -24.48
N GLY A 125 -0.77 9.49 -24.36
CA GLY A 125 -0.48 8.15 -23.84
C GLY A 125 -0.28 8.06 -22.32
N CYS A 126 -0.42 9.17 -21.59
CA CYS A 126 -0.36 9.15 -20.14
C CYS A 126 -1.67 8.59 -19.56
N ILE A 127 -1.57 7.53 -18.77
CA ILE A 127 -2.72 6.86 -18.14
C ILE A 127 -2.89 7.29 -16.68
N GLY A 128 -2.37 8.47 -16.29
CA GLY A 128 -2.46 9.03 -14.94
C GLY A 128 -1.10 9.26 -14.27
N PHE A 129 -1.14 9.85 -13.07
CA PHE A 129 0.04 10.21 -12.28
C PHE A 129 0.20 9.26 -11.10
N ILE A 130 1.44 8.83 -10.82
CA ILE A 130 1.79 8.01 -9.65
C ILE A 130 2.72 8.84 -8.77
N ASP A 131 2.14 9.48 -7.76
CA ASP A 131 2.81 10.36 -6.79
C ASP A 131 3.61 11.53 -7.42
N GLY A 132 3.72 12.64 -6.69
CA GLY A 132 4.30 13.88 -7.19
C GLY A 132 5.82 13.81 -7.29
N SER A 133 6.35 13.17 -8.34
CA SER A 133 7.75 13.37 -8.72
C SER A 133 7.87 14.72 -9.41
N LEU A 134 8.40 15.72 -8.70
CA LEU A 134 8.68 17.04 -9.26
C LEU A 134 9.76 16.89 -10.34
N ILE A 135 9.38 17.13 -11.59
CA ILE A 135 10.34 17.23 -12.69
C ILE A 135 10.89 18.65 -12.66
N PRO A 136 12.18 18.85 -12.38
CA PRO A 136 12.74 20.19 -12.31
C PRO A 136 12.78 20.81 -13.71
N LEU A 137 11.88 21.75 -13.97
CA LEU A 137 11.84 22.50 -15.22
C LEU A 137 12.95 23.56 -15.23
N SER A 138 13.67 23.68 -16.35
CA SER A 138 14.71 24.70 -16.52
C SER A 138 14.13 26.10 -16.74
N GLN A 139 12.90 26.18 -17.25
CA GLN A 139 12.19 27.42 -17.55
C GLN A 139 10.76 27.33 -17.04
N ARG A 140 10.22 28.48 -16.61
CA ARG A 140 8.81 28.60 -16.23
C ARG A 140 7.93 28.42 -17.46
N PRO A 141 6.97 27.47 -17.46
CA PRO A 141 6.04 27.33 -18.57
C PRO A 141 5.21 28.61 -18.76
N PRO A 142 4.94 29.02 -20.01
CA PRO A 142 4.11 30.20 -20.29
C PRO A 142 2.66 30.00 -19.85
N ASN A 143 2.15 28.77 -19.94
CA ASN A 143 0.82 28.42 -19.44
C ASN A 143 0.94 27.83 -18.03
N ASN A 144 0.20 28.43 -17.08
CA ASN A 144 0.05 27.93 -15.72
C ASN A 144 1.37 27.65 -14.97
N GLY A 145 2.40 28.46 -15.23
CA GLY A 145 3.75 28.24 -14.69
C GLY A 145 3.87 28.21 -13.17
N GLU A 146 2.89 28.74 -12.43
CA GLU A 146 2.83 28.67 -10.96
C GLU A 146 2.54 27.26 -10.44
N ALA A 147 1.83 26.46 -11.22
CA ALA A 147 1.49 25.08 -10.87
C ALA A 147 2.64 24.10 -11.16
N TYR A 148 3.54 24.43 -12.09
CA TYR A 148 4.55 23.51 -12.60
C TYR A 148 5.99 23.91 -12.30
N PHE A 149 6.25 25.20 -12.06
CA PHE A 149 7.60 25.69 -11.78
C PHE A 149 7.82 25.78 -10.27
N ASP A 150 8.60 24.84 -9.73
CA ASP A 150 8.96 24.82 -8.31
C ASP A 150 9.88 25.99 -7.96
N CYS A 151 9.53 26.73 -6.90
CA CYS A 151 10.32 27.83 -6.35
C CYS A 151 11.39 27.38 -5.35
N LYS A 152 11.51 26.07 -5.08
CA LYS A 152 12.58 25.55 -4.23
C LYS A 152 13.93 25.86 -4.87
N LYS A 153 14.77 26.60 -4.13
CA LYS A 153 16.16 26.87 -4.53
C LYS A 153 16.88 25.53 -4.74
N ARG A 154 17.57 25.43 -5.87
CA ARG A 154 18.56 24.38 -6.14
C ARG A 154 19.75 24.51 -5.20
#